data_AF-A0A0G3I5F5-F1
#
_entry.id   AF-A0A0G3I5F5-F1
#
_cell.length_a   1.000
_cell.length_b   1.000
_cell.length_c   1.000
_cell.angle_alpha   90.00
_cell.angle_beta   90.00
_cell.angle_gamma   90.00
#
_symmetry.space_group_name_H-M   'P 1'
#
loop_
_entity.id
_entity.type
_entity.pdbx_description
1 polymer ?
#
loop_
_entity_poly.entity_id
_entity_poly.type
_entity_poly.pdbx_seq_one_letter_code
_entity_poly.pdbx_strand_id
1 'polypeptide(L)'
;MHIREEIEARKNTPAAAVKFLATMRSLFKWAHQHKYISINPCIGIEKPRHKTDGFKPWTIEEMQKSKLYWEEGTLPHLAFDFLLYMGLRVSDACRAEYQNLKVISFLSKPRK
;
A
#
# COMPACT_ATOMS: atom_id res chain seq x y z
N MET A 1 -21.62 8.84 -21.61
CA MET A 1 -20.73 8.17 -20.64
C MET A 1 -21.46 8.05 -19.31
N HIS A 2 -22.09 6.90 -19.02
CA HIS A 2 -22.80 6.71 -17.76
C HIS A 2 -21.85 6.09 -16.73
N ILE A 3 -21.52 6.84 -15.68
CA ILE A 3 -20.61 6.40 -14.61
C ILE A 3 -21.10 5.11 -13.94
N ARG A 4 -22.42 4.85 -13.98
CA ARG A 4 -23.04 3.62 -13.49
C ARG A 4 -22.64 2.38 -14.32
N GLU A 5 -22.61 2.51 -15.65
CA GLU A 5 -22.19 1.42 -16.55
C GLU A 5 -20.72 1.04 -16.28
N GLU A 6 -19.87 2.03 -16.05
CA GLU A 6 -18.45 1.80 -15.73
C GLU A 6 -18.24 1.12 -14.36
N ILE A 7 -19.13 1.38 -13.40
CA ILE A 7 -19.12 0.69 -12.11
C ILE A 7 -19.57 -0.77 -12.29
N GLU A 8 -20.65 -1.00 -13.04
CA GLU A 8 -21.16 -2.35 -13.34
C GLU A 8 -20.15 -3.18 -14.16
N ALA A 9 -19.45 -2.57 -15.11
CA ALA A 9 -18.38 -3.22 -15.86
C ALA A 9 -17.26 -3.75 -14.93
N ARG A 10 -17.10 -3.16 -13.74
CA ARG A 10 -16.12 -3.54 -12.71
C ARG A 10 -16.73 -4.36 -11.58
N LYS A 11 -17.91 -4.95 -11.77
CA LYS A 11 -18.59 -5.79 -10.76
C LYS A 11 -17.73 -6.95 -10.26
N ASN A 12 -16.93 -7.56 -11.15
CA ASN A 12 -16.01 -8.65 -10.81
C ASN A 12 -14.76 -8.18 -10.05
N THR A 13 -14.48 -6.88 -10.02
CA THR A 13 -13.33 -6.27 -9.33
C THR A 13 -13.78 -5.09 -8.45
N PRO A 14 -14.47 -5.37 -7.33
CA PRO A 14 -15.15 -4.32 -6.58
C PRO A 14 -14.20 -3.29 -5.95
N ALA A 15 -12.94 -3.64 -5.67
CA ALA A 15 -11.91 -2.67 -5.27
C ALA A 15 -11.59 -1.65 -6.38
N ALA A 16 -11.52 -2.10 -7.63
CA ALA A 16 -11.28 -1.25 -8.79
C ALA A 16 -12.48 -0.32 -9.04
N ALA A 17 -13.71 -0.84 -8.91
CA ALA A 17 -14.94 -0.04 -9.01
C ALA A 17 -14.98 1.08 -7.96
N VAL A 18 -14.62 0.77 -6.70
CA VAL A 18 -14.53 1.75 -5.61
C VAL A 18 -13.50 2.83 -5.93
N LYS A 19 -12.30 2.45 -6.39
CA LYS A 19 -11.23 3.40 -6.69
C LYS A 19 -11.57 4.28 -7.88
N PHE A 20 -12.19 3.71 -8.91
CA PHE A 20 -12.71 4.45 -10.06
C PHE A 20 -13.70 5.54 -9.64
N LEU A 21 -14.74 5.18 -8.86
CA LEU A 21 -15.73 6.14 -8.39
C LEU A 21 -15.11 7.24 -7.51
N ALA A 22 -14.13 6.90 -6.67
CA ALA A 22 -13.41 7.88 -5.85
C ALA A 22 -12.64 8.91 -6.70
N THR A 23 -11.97 8.45 -7.76
CA THR A 23 -11.28 9.31 -8.71
C THR A 23 -12.26 10.20 -9.47
N MET A 24 -13.33 9.63 -10.03
CA MET A 24 -14.33 10.38 -10.79
C MET A 24 -15.03 11.44 -9.93
N ARG A 25 -15.39 11.10 -8.68
CA ARG A 25 -15.96 12.08 -7.73
C ARG A 25 -15.02 13.25 -7.50
N SER A 26 -13.72 12.98 -7.33
CA SER A 26 -12.72 14.03 -7.10
C SER A 26 -12.56 14.92 -8.33
N LEU A 27 -12.50 14.32 -9.53
CA LEU A 27 -12.40 15.03 -10.80
C LEU A 27 -13.62 15.93 -11.05
N PHE A 28 -14.84 15.38 -10.99
CA PHE A 28 -16.05 16.16 -11.28
C PHE A 28 -16.37 17.17 -10.18
N LYS A 29 -15.96 16.92 -8.92
CA LYS A 29 -16.00 17.94 -7.87
C LYS A 29 -15.11 19.12 -8.23
N TRP A 30 -13.87 18.87 -8.64
CA TRP A 30 -12.95 19.92 -9.09
C TRP A 30 -13.49 20.66 -10.31
N ALA A 31 -14.00 19.95 -11.32
CA ALA A 31 -14.54 20.55 -12.54
C ALA A 31 -15.78 21.43 -12.29
N HIS A 32 -16.66 21.01 -11.38
CA HIS A 32 -17.82 21.79 -10.95
C HIS A 32 -17.41 23.07 -10.22
N GLN A 33 -16.40 23.00 -9.34
CA GLN A 33 -15.87 24.19 -8.64
C GLN A 33 -15.30 25.23 -9.61
N HIS A 34 -14.68 24.77 -10.71
CA HIS A 34 -14.11 25.63 -11.75
C HIS A 34 -15.11 26.01 -12.85
N LYS A 35 -16.40 25.68 -12.67
CA LYS A 35 -17.50 26.00 -13.61
C LYS A 35 -17.32 25.41 -15.02
N TYR A 36 -16.53 24.34 -15.18
CA TYR A 36 -16.46 23.60 -16.44
C TYR A 36 -17.71 22.75 -16.70
N ILE A 37 -18.43 22.39 -15.63
CA ILE A 37 -19.69 21.65 -15.69
C ILE A 37 -20.71 22.25 -14.73
N SER A 38 -21.98 22.25 -15.14
CA SER A 38 -23.08 22.78 -14.32
C SER A 38 -23.58 21.80 -13.27
N ILE A 39 -23.49 20.49 -13.56
CA ILE A 39 -24.02 19.43 -12.69
C ILE A 39 -22.97 18.32 -12.60
N ASN A 40 -22.65 17.88 -11.38
CA ASN A 40 -21.72 16.78 -11.16
C ASN A 40 -22.42 15.42 -11.37
N PRO A 41 -22.01 14.61 -12.38
CA PRO A 41 -22.66 13.34 -12.72
C PRO A 41 -22.40 12.23 -11.69
N CYS A 42 -21.47 12.41 -10.75
CA CYS A 42 -21.24 11.47 -9.65
C CYS A 42 -22.18 11.64 -8.46
N ILE A 43 -23.02 12.69 -8.45
CA ILE A 43 -23.99 12.92 -7.37
C ILE A 43 -25.02 11.79 -7.36
N GLY A 44 -25.34 11.25 -6.19
CA GLY A 44 -26.34 10.20 -6.01
C GLY A 44 -25.90 8.78 -6.39
N ILE A 45 -24.67 8.58 -6.86
CA ILE A 45 -24.14 7.23 -7.11
C ILE A 45 -23.64 6.62 -5.80
N GLU A 46 -24.18 5.48 -5.39
CA GLU A 46 -23.71 4.77 -4.21
C GLU A 46 -22.35 4.10 -4.42
N LYS A 47 -21.55 4.03 -3.36
CA LYS A 47 -20.25 3.35 -3.41
C LYS A 47 -20.47 1.84 -3.28
N PRO A 48 -19.93 1.02 -4.19
CA PRO A 48 -19.98 -0.44 -4.05
C PRO A 48 -19.43 -0.90 -2.70
N ARG A 49 -20.12 -1.82 -2.03
CA ARG A 49 -19.64 -2.41 -0.78
C ARG A 49 -18.53 -3.41 -1.11
N HIS A 50 -17.34 -3.14 -0.59
CA HIS A 50 -16.19 -4.02 -0.70
C HIS A 50 -15.58 -4.20 0.69
N LYS A 51 -15.90 -5.33 1.33
CA LYS A 51 -15.22 -5.77 2.55
C LYS A 51 -14.35 -6.97 2.20
N THR A 52 -13.10 -6.90 2.60
CA THR A 52 -12.13 -7.99 2.49
C THR A 52 -11.45 -8.14 3.83
N ASP A 53 -11.14 -9.37 4.22
CA ASP A 53 -10.37 -9.67 5.43
C ASP A 53 -8.93 -9.15 5.35
N GLY A 54 -8.52 -8.66 4.17
CA GLY A 54 -7.22 -8.06 3.94
C GLY A 54 -6.14 -9.12 3.73
N PHE A 55 -4.90 -8.71 3.96
CA PHE A 55 -3.75 -9.62 3.92
C PHE A 55 -3.52 -10.20 5.30
N LYS A 56 -3.43 -11.53 5.38
CA LYS A 56 -3.10 -12.20 6.64
C LYS A 56 -1.66 -11.85 7.03
N PRO A 57 -1.42 -11.47 8.30
CA PRO A 57 -0.06 -11.29 8.78
C PRO A 57 0.66 -12.65 8.83
N TRP A 58 1.98 -12.61 8.66
CA TRP A 58 2.81 -13.81 8.75
C TRP A 58 2.82 -14.36 10.18
N THR A 59 2.71 -15.68 10.31
CA THR A 59 2.93 -16.36 11.60
C THR A 59 4.40 -16.67 11.82
N ILE A 60 4.78 -16.96 13.06
CA ILE A 60 6.17 -17.31 13.42
C ILE A 60 6.62 -18.56 12.67
N GLU A 61 5.73 -19.53 12.50
CA GLU A 61 6.00 -20.78 11.79
C GLU A 61 6.23 -20.55 10.29
N GLU A 62 5.48 -19.64 9.68
CA GLU A 62 5.66 -19.25 8.28
C GLU A 62 7.01 -18.54 8.08
N MET A 63 7.38 -17.65 9.01
CA MET A 63 8.69 -16.98 9.00
C MET A 63 9.85 -17.98 9.17
N GLN A 64 9.68 -19.00 10.01
CA GLN A 64 10.69 -20.06 10.16
C GLN A 64 10.80 -20.92 8.89
N LYS A 65 9.68 -21.27 8.26
CA LYS A 65 9.68 -22.01 6.99
C LYS A 65 10.38 -21.25 5.88
N SER A 66 10.18 -19.93 5.78
CA SER A 66 10.89 -19.12 4.76
C SER A 66 12.38 -19.08 5.01
N LYS A 67 12.83 -18.96 6.27
CA LYS A 67 14.24 -18.99 6.65
C LYS A 67 14.90 -20.35 6.42
N LEU A 68 14.16 -21.45 6.57
CA LEU A 68 14.66 -22.79 6.28
C LEU A 68 14.71 -23.08 4.78
N TYR A 69 13.78 -22.50 4.01
CA TYR A 69 13.74 -22.67 2.56
C TYR A 69 14.86 -21.90 1.85
N TRP A 70 15.14 -20.68 2.31
CA TRP A 70 16.24 -19.86 1.79
C TRP A 70 17.44 -19.95 2.71
N GLU A 71 18.50 -20.63 2.27
CA GLU A 71 19.73 -20.76 3.05
C GLU A 71 20.33 -19.39 3.42
N GLU A 72 20.98 -19.35 4.58
CA GLU A 72 21.64 -18.16 5.10
C GLU A 72 22.75 -17.70 4.12
N GLY A 73 22.87 -16.39 3.90
CA GLY A 73 23.77 -15.81 2.90
C GLY A 73 23.18 -15.68 1.48
N THR A 74 22.00 -16.26 1.23
CA THR A 74 21.27 -15.98 -0.02
C THR A 74 20.62 -14.59 0.02
N LEU A 75 20.46 -13.97 -1.15
CA LEU A 75 19.80 -12.67 -1.27
C LEU A 75 18.36 -12.66 -0.70
N PRO A 76 17.51 -13.69 -0.94
CA PRO A 76 16.18 -13.75 -0.35
C PRO A 76 16.20 -13.81 1.18
N HIS A 77 17.14 -14.55 1.78
CA HIS A 77 17.28 -14.62 3.23
C HIS A 77 17.65 -13.25 3.81
N LEU A 78 18.65 -12.58 3.23
CA LEU A 78 19.05 -11.24 3.65
C LEU A 78 17.91 -10.23 3.51
N ALA A 79 17.20 -10.23 2.38
CA ALA A 79 16.10 -9.32 2.13
C ALA A 79 14.95 -9.53 3.14
N PHE A 80 14.63 -10.79 3.44
CA PHE A 80 13.62 -11.14 4.44
C PHE A 80 14.00 -10.60 5.82
N ASP A 81 15.22 -10.88 6.29
CA ASP A 81 15.69 -10.42 7.60
C ASP A 81 15.79 -8.90 7.67
N PHE A 82 16.29 -8.26 6.61
CA PHE A 82 16.37 -6.81 6.54
C PHE A 82 15.00 -6.15 6.68
N LEU A 83 13.98 -6.65 5.96
CA LEU A 83 12.62 -6.15 6.05
C LEU A 83 11.98 -6.43 7.41
N LEU A 84 12.23 -7.62 7.98
CA LEU A 84 11.69 -8.03 9.27
C LEU A 84 12.21 -7.14 10.42
N TYR A 85 13.51 -6.87 10.45
CA TYR A 85 14.14 -6.12 11.54
C TYR A 85 14.04 -4.60 11.37
N MET A 86 14.13 -4.09 10.14
CA MET A 86 14.10 -2.64 9.90
C MET A 86 12.69 -2.07 9.83
N GLY A 87 11.68 -2.90 9.54
CA GLY A 87 10.28 -2.46 9.40
C GLY A 87 10.07 -1.46 8.25
N LEU A 88 11.01 -1.39 7.31
CA LEU A 88 10.93 -0.47 6.18
C LEU A 88 9.90 -0.95 5.16
N ARG A 89 9.34 0.02 4.41
CA ARG A 89 8.62 -0.32 3.18
C ARG A 89 9.62 -0.92 2.18
N VAL A 90 9.20 -1.93 1.43
CA VAL A 90 10.04 -2.59 0.41
C VAL A 90 10.73 -1.58 -0.53
N SER A 91 10.03 -0.54 -0.97
CA SER A 91 10.61 0.50 -1.84
C SER A 91 11.74 1.29 -1.19
N ASP A 92 11.67 1.48 0.12
CA ASP A 92 12.66 2.22 0.89
C ASP A 92 13.83 1.29 1.24
N ALA A 93 13.54 0.02 1.55
CA ALA A 93 14.54 -1.01 1.77
C ALA A 93 15.45 -1.20 0.54
N CYS A 94 14.90 -1.17 -0.67
CA CYS A 94 15.70 -1.23 -1.91
C CYS A 94 16.61 -0.03 -2.11
N ARG A 95 16.34 1.12 -1.47
CA ARG A 95 17.14 2.35 -1.53
C ARG A 95 17.99 2.55 -0.28
N ALA A 96 17.94 1.60 0.65
CA ALA A 96 18.72 1.66 1.87
C ALA A 96 20.18 1.38 1.52
N GLU A 97 20.92 2.44 1.27
CA GLU A 97 22.36 2.37 1.04
C GLU A 97 23.12 2.44 2.36
N TYR A 98 24.30 1.81 2.38
CA TYR A 98 25.21 1.84 3.53
C TYR A 98 25.55 3.27 3.99
N GLN A 99 25.61 4.23 3.05
CA GLN A 99 25.85 5.65 3.36
C GLN A 99 24.72 6.31 4.17
N ASN A 100 23.50 5.79 4.07
CA ASN A 100 22.33 6.29 4.79
C ASN A 100 22.16 5.60 6.16
N LEU A 101 22.92 4.54 6.43
CA LEU A 101 22.94 3.86 7.73
C LEU A 101 23.83 4.64 8.69
N LYS A 102 23.22 5.43 9.57
CA LYS A 102 23.92 5.95 10.73
C LYS A 102 24.03 4.84 11.76
N VAL A 103 25.25 4.42 12.06
CA VAL A 103 25.50 3.59 13.24
C VAL A 103 25.03 4.40 14.44
N ILE A 104 23.89 3.99 15.03
CA ILE A 104 23.49 4.49 16.33
C ILE A 104 24.45 3.85 17.31
N SER A 105 25.58 4.51 17.54
CA SER A 105 26.47 4.16 18.62
C SER A 105 25.71 4.47 19.91
N PHE A 106 25.08 3.44 20.49
CA PHE A 106 24.73 3.43 21.90
C PHE A 106 26.01 3.35 22.74
N LEU A 107 26.91 4.31 22.56
CA LEU A 107 27.94 4.57 23.55
C LEU A 107 27.23 5.32 24.66
N SER A 108 26.95 4.60 25.75
CA SER A 108 26.63 5.19 27.03
C SER A 108 27.65 6.29 27.30
N LYS A 109 27.23 7.56 27.24
CA LYS A 109 28.04 8.67 27.74
C LYS A 109 28.36 8.34 29.21
N PRO A 110 29.63 8.29 29.64
CA PRO A 110 29.91 8.19 31.07
C PRO A 110 29.28 9.42 31.73
N ARG A 111 28.40 9.18 32.70
CA ARG A 111 27.86 10.23 33.57
C ARG A 111 29.04 10.91 34.26
N LYS A 112 29.15 12.23 34.10
CA LYS A 112 30.02 13.07 34.92
C LYS A 112 29.54 13.06 36.37
#